data_AF-A0AAW4YAL8-F1
#
_entry.id   AF-A0AAW4YAL8-F1
#
_cell.length_a   1.000
_cell.length_b   1.000
_cell.length_c   1.000
_cell.angle_alpha   90.00
_cell.angle_beta   90.00
_cell.angle_gamma   90.00
#
_symmetry.space_group_name_H-M   'P 1'
#
loop_
_entity.id
_entity.type
_entity.pdbx_description
1 polymer ?
#
loop_
_entity_poly.entity_id
_entity_poly.type
_entity_poly.pdbx_seq_one_letter_code
_entity_poly.pdbx_strand_id
1 'polypeptide(L)'
;GLNPDEGRIINGHTPVKEINGEDPIKADGKMLVIDGGFSKAYQSTTGIAGYTLLYNSFGMQLVAHQQFNAKEKILSEGIDELSIKRVVDKELQRKKIRDTNKGKELQAQIDILKMLMHDRYLD
;
A
#
# COMPACT_ATOMS: atom_id res chain seq x y z
N GLY A 1 -6.83 20.37 -1.08
CA GLY A 1 -6.55 19.32 -2.08
C GLY A 1 -5.51 18.36 -1.54
N LEU A 2 -5.26 17.25 -2.24
CA LEU A 2 -4.14 16.34 -1.93
C LEU A 2 -2.81 16.99 -2.34
N ASN A 3 -1.73 16.70 -1.61
CA ASN A 3 -0.38 17.10 -1.99
C ASN A 3 -0.02 16.44 -3.34
N PRO A 4 0.36 17.19 -4.40
CA PRO A 4 0.69 16.61 -5.71
C PRO A 4 1.91 15.68 -5.70
N ASP A 5 2.82 15.87 -4.75
CA ASP A 5 4.10 15.15 -4.68
C ASP A 5 3.95 13.83 -3.90
N GLU A 6 3.17 13.85 -2.81
CA GLU A 6 2.90 12.71 -1.94
C GLU A 6 1.61 11.94 -2.32
N GLY A 7 0.71 12.59 -3.04
CA GLY A 7 -0.60 12.06 -3.39
C GLY A 7 -0.50 10.91 -4.39
N ARG A 8 -1.29 9.86 -4.15
CA ARG A 8 -1.40 8.69 -5.02
C ARG A 8 -2.87 8.31 -5.23
N ILE A 9 -3.19 7.85 -6.43
CA ILE A 9 -4.50 7.31 -6.79
C ILE A 9 -4.37 5.79 -6.75
N ILE A 10 -5.21 5.14 -5.94
CA ILE A 10 -5.30 3.68 -5.91
C ILE A 10 -6.51 3.28 -6.74
N ASN A 11 -6.29 2.59 -7.85
CA ASN A 11 -7.35 2.09 -8.72
C ASN A 11 -7.54 0.58 -8.53
N GLY A 12 -8.79 0.16 -8.42
CA GLY A 12 -9.19 -1.25 -8.33
C GLY A 12 -9.88 -1.74 -9.60
N HIS A 13 -10.34 -2.99 -9.58
CA HIS A 13 -11.29 -3.59 -10.54
C HIS A 13 -10.79 -3.80 -11.98
N THR A 14 -9.74 -3.08 -12.41
CA THR A 14 -9.14 -3.22 -13.74
C THR A 14 -7.97 -4.20 -13.67
N PRO A 15 -8.03 -5.35 -14.36
CA PRO A 15 -6.92 -6.31 -14.37
C PRO A 15 -5.68 -5.72 -15.05
N VAL A 16 -4.51 -5.98 -14.47
CA VAL A 16 -3.22 -5.57 -15.05
C VAL A 16 -2.71 -6.68 -15.95
N LYS A 17 -2.57 -6.43 -17.25
CA LYS A 17 -2.10 -7.38 -18.25
C LYS A 17 -0.57 -7.43 -18.28
N GLU A 18 0.04 -7.87 -17.18
CA GLU A 18 1.50 -7.89 -17.04
C GLU A 18 2.18 -8.76 -18.10
N ILE A 19 1.52 -9.83 -18.57
CA ILE A 19 2.00 -10.65 -19.70
C ILE A 19 2.20 -9.85 -21.00
N ASN A 20 1.48 -8.75 -21.17
CA ASN A 20 1.61 -7.84 -22.30
C ASN A 20 2.55 -6.66 -22.00
N GLY A 21 3.27 -6.71 -20.88
CA GLY A 21 4.18 -5.64 -20.43
C GLY A 21 3.49 -4.47 -19.74
N GLU A 22 2.23 -4.60 -19.31
CA GLU A 22 1.54 -3.53 -18.58
C GLU A 22 2.12 -3.35 -17.17
N ASP A 23 2.53 -2.12 -16.83
CA ASP A 23 3.00 -1.78 -15.48
C ASP A 23 1.81 -1.41 -14.57
N PRO A 24 1.67 -2.03 -13.38
CA PRO A 24 0.68 -1.63 -12.39
C PRO A 24 0.94 -0.23 -11.80
N ILE A 25 2.16 0.31 -11.93
CA ILE A 25 2.56 1.65 -11.53
C ILE A 25 2.48 2.56 -12.76
N LYS A 26 1.50 3.46 -12.76
CA LYS A 26 1.18 4.33 -13.90
C LYS A 26 1.33 5.80 -13.52
N ALA A 27 1.30 6.65 -14.55
CA ALA A 27 1.32 8.10 -14.41
C ALA A 27 2.48 8.59 -13.53
N ASP A 28 3.70 8.13 -13.83
CA ASP A 28 4.93 8.51 -13.13
C ASP A 28 4.86 8.26 -11.61
N GLY A 29 4.41 7.05 -11.24
CA GLY A 29 4.26 6.65 -9.84
C GLY A 29 2.99 7.16 -9.15
N LYS A 30 2.18 8.02 -9.79
CA LYS A 30 1.01 8.65 -9.15
C LYS A 30 -0.25 7.78 -9.13
N MET A 31 -0.32 6.75 -9.97
CA MET A 31 -1.46 5.85 -10.04
C MET A 31 -0.99 4.41 -9.82
N LEU A 32 -1.57 3.75 -8.82
CA LEU A 32 -1.29 2.35 -8.50
C LEU A 32 -2.53 1.53 -8.81
N VAL A 33 -2.41 0.55 -9.70
CA VAL A 33 -3.49 -0.37 -10.03
C VAL A 33 -3.35 -1.63 -9.18
N ILE A 34 -4.34 -1.88 -8.33
CA ILE A 34 -4.45 -3.10 -7.54
C ILE A 34 -5.58 -3.97 -8.06
N ASP A 35 -5.32 -5.25 -8.09
CA ASP A 35 -6.22 -6.29 -8.57
C ASP A 35 -6.06 -7.42 -7.56
N GLY A 36 -7.10 -7.65 -6.75
CA GLY A 36 -7.17 -8.88 -5.97
C GLY A 36 -7.44 -10.03 -6.91
N GLY A 37 -6.40 -10.53 -7.59
CA GLY A 37 -6.48 -11.54 -8.66
C GLY A 37 -6.86 -12.95 -8.18
N PHE A 38 -7.62 -13.01 -7.08
CA PHE A 38 -8.40 -14.14 -6.62
C PHE A 38 -9.57 -14.49 -7.54
N SER A 39 -9.95 -13.59 -8.46
CA SER A 39 -10.96 -13.92 -9.47
C SER A 39 -10.36 -14.83 -10.54
N LYS A 40 -10.84 -16.07 -10.60
CA LYS A 40 -10.48 -17.07 -11.64
C LYS A 40 -10.60 -16.52 -13.07
N ALA A 41 -11.50 -15.58 -13.31
CA ALA A 41 -11.74 -15.00 -14.63
C ALA A 41 -10.57 -14.16 -15.17
N TYR A 42 -9.70 -13.63 -14.30
CA TYR A 42 -8.58 -12.78 -14.73
C TYR A 42 -7.24 -13.52 -14.84
N GLN A 43 -7.18 -14.76 -14.33
CA GLN A 43 -5.97 -15.59 -14.31
C GLN A 43 -5.39 -15.88 -15.70
N SER A 44 -6.24 -16.03 -16.73
CA SER A 44 -5.78 -16.26 -18.10
C SER A 44 -5.15 -15.02 -18.76
N THR A 45 -5.44 -13.82 -18.23
CA THR A 45 -5.09 -12.54 -18.88
C THR A 45 -3.89 -11.86 -18.22
N THR A 46 -3.71 -12.03 -16.91
CA THR A 46 -2.70 -11.30 -16.13
C THR A 46 -1.39 -12.07 -15.97
N GLY A 47 -1.42 -13.42 -16.00
CA GLY A 47 -0.25 -14.26 -15.75
C GLY A 47 0.18 -14.38 -14.27
N ILE A 48 -0.46 -13.62 -13.37
CA ILE A 48 -0.24 -13.61 -11.92
C ILE A 48 -1.58 -13.65 -11.17
N ALA A 49 -1.56 -13.94 -9.87
CA ALA A 49 -2.74 -13.89 -8.98
C ALA A 49 -3.09 -12.47 -8.50
N GLY A 50 -2.45 -11.44 -9.05
CA GLY A 50 -2.79 -10.03 -8.82
C GLY A 50 -1.82 -9.30 -7.89
N TYR A 51 -2.23 -8.08 -7.53
CA TYR A 51 -1.42 -7.10 -6.80
C TYR A 51 -2.08 -6.69 -5.48
N THR A 52 -1.30 -6.77 -4.42
CA THR A 52 -1.66 -6.26 -3.08
C THR A 52 -0.82 -5.04 -2.75
N LEU A 53 -1.47 -3.94 -2.34
CA LEU A 53 -0.78 -2.78 -1.79
C LEU A 53 -0.64 -2.91 -0.26
N LEU A 54 0.60 -2.86 0.22
CA LEU A 54 0.93 -2.80 1.64
C LEU A 54 1.35 -1.38 1.99
N TYR A 55 0.78 -0.81 3.04
CA TYR A 55 1.20 0.48 3.59
C TYR A 55 1.49 0.35 5.08
N ASN A 56 2.67 0.82 5.49
CA ASN A 56 3.03 0.89 6.90
C ASN A 56 3.85 2.17 7.17
N SER A 57 4.37 2.31 8.40
CA SER A 57 5.12 3.51 8.81
C SER A 57 6.42 3.77 8.03
N PHE A 58 6.86 2.86 7.16
CA PHE A 58 8.01 3.00 6.28
C PHE A 58 7.65 3.24 4.80
N GLY A 59 6.37 3.34 4.46
CA GLY A 59 5.92 3.65 3.09
C GLY A 59 5.06 2.56 2.46
N MET A 60 4.99 2.58 1.13
CA MET A 60 4.13 1.75 0.29
C MET A 60 4.91 0.69 -0.49
N GLN A 61 4.40 -0.53 -0.48
CA GLN A 61 4.93 -1.64 -1.26
C GLN A 61 3.81 -2.28 -2.06
N LEU A 62 4.06 -2.53 -3.34
CA LEU A 62 3.18 -3.29 -4.21
C LEU A 62 3.72 -4.70 -4.36
N VAL A 63 2.95 -5.70 -3.94
CA VAL A 63 3.35 -7.10 -3.96
C VAL A 63 2.57 -7.81 -5.04
N ALA A 64 3.28 -8.40 -6.00
CA ALA A 64 2.71 -9.30 -7.00
C ALA A 64 2.68 -10.73 -6.44
N HIS A 65 1.53 -11.39 -6.54
CA HIS A 65 1.36 -12.77 -6.13
C HIS A 65 1.36 -13.68 -7.36
N GLN A 66 2.14 -14.77 -7.35
CA GLN A 66 2.02 -15.78 -8.39
C GLN A 66 0.76 -16.62 -8.24
N GLN A 67 0.36 -17.26 -9.33
CA GLN A 67 -0.79 -18.15 -9.32
C GLN A 67 -0.51 -19.38 -8.46
N PHE A 68 -1.50 -19.76 -7.66
CA PHE A 68 -1.45 -21.01 -6.91
C PHE A 68 -1.62 -22.16 -7.90
N ASN A 69 -0.50 -22.77 -8.31
CA ASN A 69 -0.54 -24.01 -9.07
C ASN A 69 -1.04 -25.14 -8.15
N ALA A 70 -1.74 -26.13 -8.71
CA ALA A 70 -2.24 -27.28 -7.95
C ALA A 70 -1.10 -27.91 -7.13
N LYS A 71 -1.39 -28.37 -5.90
CA LYS A 71 -0.40 -28.94 -4.96
C LYS A 71 0.52 -29.96 -5.61
N GLU A 72 -0.01 -30.76 -6.53
CA GLU A 72 0.72 -31.78 -7.29
C GLU A 72 1.87 -31.20 -8.11
N LYS A 73 1.68 -30.04 -8.74
CA LYS A 73 2.67 -29.37 -9.59
C LYS A 73 3.79 -28.73 -8.76
N ILE A 74 3.45 -28.17 -7.60
CA ILE A 74 4.41 -27.63 -6.63
C ILE A 74 5.31 -28.75 -6.09
N LEU A 75 4.71 -29.90 -5.74
CA LEU A 75 5.44 -31.06 -5.25
C LEU A 75 6.33 -31.71 -6.33
N SER A 76 5.92 -31.68 -7.60
CA SER A 76 6.69 -32.29 -8.69
C SER A 76 7.78 -31.40 -9.28
N GLU A 77 7.55 -30.08 -9.38
CA GLU A 77 8.47 -29.14 -10.04
C GLU A 77 9.32 -28.34 -9.04
N GLY A 78 9.04 -28.43 -7.73
CA GLY A 78 9.81 -27.74 -6.69
C GLY A 78 9.71 -26.21 -6.76
N ILE A 79 8.66 -25.69 -7.42
CA ILE A 79 8.48 -24.26 -7.65
C ILE A 79 8.03 -23.61 -6.34
N ASP A 80 8.92 -22.82 -5.76
CA ASP A 80 8.65 -21.97 -4.61
C ASP A 80 7.67 -20.85 -5.00
N GLU A 81 6.71 -20.52 -4.14
CA GLU A 81 5.66 -19.52 -4.40
C GLU A 81 6.27 -18.11 -4.32
N LEU A 82 6.98 -17.70 -5.38
CA LEU A 82 7.72 -16.44 -5.40
C LEU A 82 6.76 -15.26 -5.55
N SER A 83 6.63 -14.45 -4.50
CA SER A 83 6.01 -13.12 -4.58
C SER A 83 7.04 -12.08 -4.99
N ILE A 84 6.79 -11.35 -6.08
CA ILE A 84 7.67 -10.25 -6.52
C ILE A 84 7.26 -8.99 -5.77
N LYS A 85 8.16 -8.43 -4.96
CA LYS A 85 7.94 -7.17 -4.25
C LYS A 85 8.46 -5.99 -5.07
N ARG A 86 7.56 -5.08 -5.46
CA ARG A 86 7.91 -3.78 -6.06
C ARG A 86 7.74 -2.69 -5.01
N VAL A 87 8.82 -1.95 -4.73
CA VAL A 87 8.76 -0.81 -3.80
C VAL A 87 8.21 0.39 -4.56
N VAL A 88 7.08 0.93 -4.09
CA VAL A 88 6.43 2.08 -4.72
C VAL A 88 6.93 3.38 -4.09
N ASP A 89 7.00 3.39 -2.76
CA ASP A 89 7.49 4.52 -2.01
C ASP A 89 8.14 4.02 -0.72
N LYS A 90 9.33 4.52 -0.41
CA LYS A 90 10.09 4.13 0.77
C LYS A 90 10.47 5.38 1.54
N GLU A 91 9.87 5.52 2.70
CA GLU A 91 10.22 6.56 3.65
C GLU A 91 11.56 6.22 4.30
N LEU A 92 12.54 7.12 4.20
CA LEU A 92 13.82 6.98 4.89
C LEU A 92 13.64 7.11 6.42
N GLN A 93 12.59 7.80 6.85
CA GLN A 93 12.26 8.03 8.26
C GLN A 93 10.88 7.47 8.59
N ARG A 94 10.80 6.71 9.68
CA ARG A 94 9.54 6.09 10.11
C ARG A 94 8.50 7.15 10.49
N LYS A 95 7.32 7.09 9.89
CA LYS A 95 6.16 7.91 10.24
C LYS A 95 5.62 7.52 11.62
N LYS A 96 5.47 8.47 12.53
CA LYS A 96 4.92 8.29 13.88
C LYS A 96 3.47 8.78 13.93
N ILE A 97 2.73 8.37 14.97
CA ILE A 97 1.34 8.81 15.19
C ILE A 97 1.25 10.34 15.22
N ARG A 98 2.20 11.03 15.86
CA ARG A 98 2.26 12.50 15.93
C ARG A 98 2.31 13.18 14.55
N ASP A 99 2.81 12.49 13.52
CA ASP A 99 2.95 13.03 12.16
C ASP A 99 1.65 12.87 11.35
N THR A 100 0.67 12.14 11.87
CA THR A 100 -0.66 11.97 11.26
C THR A 100 -1.58 13.15 11.58
N ASN A 101 -2.68 13.29 10.82
CA ASN A 101 -3.76 14.22 11.14
C ASN A 101 -4.26 14.03 12.58
N LYS A 102 -4.48 12.78 13.00
CA LYS A 102 -4.95 12.46 14.35
C LYS A 102 -3.93 12.82 15.42
N GLY A 103 -2.65 12.62 15.14
CA GLY A 103 -1.56 13.06 16.01
C GLY A 103 -1.57 14.57 16.26
N LYS A 104 -1.79 15.35 15.21
CA LYS A 104 -1.91 16.82 15.31
C LYS A 104 -3.13 17.24 16.14
N GLU A 105 -4.27 16.58 15.95
CA GLU A 105 -5.46 16.80 16.79
C GLU A 105 -5.20 16.50 18.26
N LEU A 106 -4.57 15.36 18.55
CA LEU A 106 -4.22 14.97 19.92
C LEU A 106 -3.25 15.96 20.56
N GLN A 107 -2.25 16.44 19.80
CA GLN A 107 -1.32 17.45 20.29
C GLN A 107 -2.05 18.75 20.63
N ALA A 108 -2.95 19.22 19.76
CA ALA A 108 -3.75 20.42 20.03
C ALA A 108 -4.60 20.26 21.30
N GLN A 109 -5.21 19.08 21.51
CA GLN A 109 -5.97 18.80 22.74
C GLN A 109 -5.08 18.83 23.98
N ILE A 110 -3.89 18.25 23.92
CA ILE A 110 -2.91 18.29 25.02
C ILE A 110 -2.53 19.73 25.35
N ASP A 111 -2.28 20.56 24.33
CA ASP A 111 -1.85 21.93 24.53
C ASP A 111 -2.98 22.76 25.17
N ILE A 112 -4.22 22.59 24.73
CA ILE A 112 -5.41 23.22 25.35
C ILE A 112 -5.55 22.79 26.81
N LEU A 113 -5.45 21.49 27.10
CA LEU A 113 -5.57 21.00 28.48
C LEU A 113 -4.47 21.55 29.40
N LYS A 114 -3.24 21.68 28.87
CA LYS A 114 -2.12 22.28 29.62
C LYS A 114 -2.36 23.76 29.91
N MET A 115 -2.90 24.52 28.95
CA MET A 115 -3.28 25.92 29.16
C MET A 115 -4.35 26.04 30.25
N LEU A 116 -5.43 25.26 30.16
CA LEU A 116 -6.51 25.28 31.16
C LEU A 116 -6.03 24.87 32.56
N MET A 117 -5.10 23.93 32.65
CA MET A 117 -4.46 23.60 33.93
C MET A 117 -3.65 24.77 34.47
N HIS A 118 -2.83 25.41 33.63
CA HIS A 118 -1.98 26.52 34.05
C HIS A 118 -2.80 27.70 34.57
N ASP A 119 -3.85 28.10 33.85
CA ASP A 119 -4.75 29.18 34.26
C ASP A 119 -5.37 28.90 35.64
N ARG A 120 -5.77 27.66 35.91
CA ARG A 120 -6.34 27.25 37.21
C ARG A 120 -5.38 27.34 38.40
N TYR A 121 -4.05 27.29 38.16
CA TYR A 121 -3.05 27.37 39.23
C TYR A 121 -2.44 28.77 39.39
N LEU A 122 -2.91 29.74 38.60
CA LEU A 122 -2.52 31.15 38.70
C LEU A 122 -3.61 32.05 39.29
N ASP A 123 -4.82 31.52 39.50
CA ASP A 123 -5.86 32.07 40.38
C ASP A 123 -5.73 31.50 41.81
#